data_AF-A0A3D0ZNX8-F1
#
_entry.id   AF-A0A3D0ZNX8-F1
#
_cell.length_a   1.000
_cell.length_b   1.000
_cell.length_c   1.000
_cell.angle_alpha   90.00
_cell.angle_beta   90.00
_cell.angle_gamma   90.00
#
_symmetry.space_group_name_H-M   'P 1'
#
loop_
_entity.id
_entity.type
_entity.pdbx_description
1 polymer ?
#
loop_
_entity_poly.entity_id
_entity_poly.type
_entity_poly.pdbx_seq_one_letter_code
_entity_poly.pdbx_strand_id
1 'polypeptide(L)'
;GGSGLSPAPLALAYSASECEITDNGHTTELSALTAQGITVGGRQYAFKQMHFHAPSEHTVNGVRHEAEFHFVHQADDGGLAVVGILATAGAANAAWTPFTDGVPAAAGGQKVAAGVVDFPALFPASLDHVAYDGSLTTPPCSEGVRWLLLETPV
;
A
#
# COMPACT_ATOMS: atom_id res chain seq x y z
N GLY A 1 1.93 -26.36 -18.49
CA GLY A 1 0.52 -26.22 -18.10
C GLY A 1 0.48 -25.76 -16.67
N GLY A 2 0.22 -24.47 -16.43
CA GLY A 2 -0.04 -23.95 -15.10
C GLY A 2 -1.52 -23.62 -15.02
N SER A 3 -2.24 -24.33 -14.16
CA SER A 3 -3.61 -23.98 -13.81
C SER A 3 -3.57 -22.65 -13.06
N GLY A 4 -3.65 -21.54 -13.80
CA GLY A 4 -3.80 -20.20 -13.23
C GLY A 4 -5.17 -20.11 -12.58
N LEU A 5 -5.25 -20.43 -11.29
CA LEU A 5 -6.37 -20.02 -10.48
C LEU A 5 -6.42 -18.50 -10.56
N SER A 6 -7.56 -17.97 -10.99
CA SER A 6 -7.80 -16.53 -10.96
C SER A 6 -7.50 -16.05 -9.52
N PRO A 7 -6.67 -15.01 -9.34
CA PRO A 7 -6.35 -14.52 -8.01
C PRO A 7 -7.63 -14.15 -7.27
N ALA A 8 -7.63 -14.35 -5.95
CA ALA A 8 -8.82 -14.10 -5.13
C ALA A 8 -9.28 -12.65 -5.33
N PRO A 9 -10.58 -12.39 -5.56
CA PRO A 9 -11.05 -11.02 -5.82
C PRO A 9 -10.67 -10.06 -4.70
N LEU A 10 -10.10 -8.91 -5.09
CA LEU A 10 -9.79 -7.78 -4.22
C LEU A 10 -10.93 -6.75 -4.30
N ALA A 11 -11.49 -6.39 -3.16
CA ALA A 11 -12.45 -5.30 -3.03
C ALA A 11 -11.92 -4.25 -2.05
N LEU A 12 -11.94 -2.98 -2.47
CA LEU A 12 -11.53 -1.85 -1.65
C LEU A 12 -12.70 -1.37 -0.79
N ALA A 13 -12.48 -1.25 0.52
CA ALA A 13 -13.38 -0.62 1.47
C ALA A 13 -12.74 0.67 1.99
N TYR A 14 -12.50 1.58 1.04
CA TYR A 14 -11.83 2.85 1.26
C TYR A 14 -12.76 4.04 1.03
N SER A 15 -12.51 5.12 1.76
CA SER A 15 -13.19 6.40 1.68
C SER A 15 -12.22 7.53 2.01
N ALA A 16 -12.64 8.78 1.82
CA ALA A 16 -11.86 9.92 2.27
C ALA A 16 -11.72 9.90 3.80
N SER A 17 -10.50 10.09 4.31
CA SER A 17 -10.23 10.12 5.75
C SER A 17 -9.19 11.17 6.11
N GLU A 18 -9.36 11.79 7.28
CA GLU A 18 -8.23 12.46 7.93
C GLU A 18 -7.13 11.44 8.20
N CYS A 19 -5.89 11.85 7.94
CA CYS A 19 -4.71 11.03 8.06
C CYS A 19 -3.59 11.74 8.80
N GLU A 20 -2.69 10.93 9.35
CA GLU A 20 -1.45 11.36 9.97
C GLU A 20 -0.27 10.70 9.26
N ILE A 21 0.87 11.39 9.26
CA ILE A 21 2.13 10.88 8.73
C ILE A 21 3.15 10.84 9.86
N THR A 22 4.00 9.82 9.89
CA THR A 22 5.10 9.71 10.85
C THR A 22 6.29 9.03 10.16
N ASP A 23 7.50 9.52 10.42
CA ASP A 23 8.74 8.83 10.08
C ASP A 23 9.13 7.91 11.24
N ASN A 24 9.18 6.60 11.04
CA ASN A 24 9.52 5.65 12.10
C ASN A 24 11.02 5.32 12.17
N GLY A 25 11.87 6.04 11.41
CA GLY A 25 13.30 5.79 11.29
C GLY A 25 13.68 4.73 10.25
N HIS A 26 12.68 4.07 9.64
CA HIS A 26 12.87 3.13 8.53
C HIS A 26 12.14 3.58 7.26
N THR A 27 10.93 4.11 7.40
CA THR A 27 10.16 4.70 6.29
C THR A 27 9.18 5.75 6.84
N THR A 28 8.59 6.52 5.94
CA THR A 28 7.49 7.42 6.26
C THR A 28 6.16 6.68 6.06
N GLU A 29 5.38 6.60 7.12
CA GLU A 29 4.10 5.91 7.16
C GLU A 29 2.95 6.91 7.21
N LEU A 30 1.90 6.64 6.44
CA LEU A 30 0.61 7.31 6.51
C LEU A 30 -0.41 6.38 7.17
N SER A 31 -1.13 6.88 8.17
CA SER A 31 -2.22 6.16 8.85
C SER A 31 -3.53 6.95 8.79
N ALA A 32 -4.65 6.26 8.61
CA ALA A 32 -5.98 6.87 8.63
C ALA A 32 -6.54 6.96 10.06
N LEU A 33 -7.25 8.04 10.36
CA LEU A 33 -7.96 8.22 11.64
C LEU A 33 -9.33 7.52 11.69
N THR A 34 -9.81 7.04 10.55
CA THR A 34 -11.06 6.26 10.45
C THR A 34 -10.76 4.85 9.96
N ALA A 35 -11.69 3.92 10.21
CA ALA A 35 -11.55 2.55 9.75
C ALA A 35 -11.58 2.49 8.21
N GLN A 36 -10.55 1.87 7.64
CA GLN A 36 -10.40 1.62 6.20
C GLN A 36 -9.96 0.16 6.02
N GLY A 37 -10.05 -0.38 4.81
CA GLY A 37 -9.50 -1.72 4.58
C GLY A 37 -9.84 -2.33 3.23
N ILE A 38 -9.65 -3.64 3.15
CA ILE A 38 -9.88 -4.44 1.96
C ILE A 38 -10.59 -5.75 2.30
N THR A 39 -11.22 -6.34 1.30
CA THR A 39 -11.68 -7.74 1.33
C THR A 39 -10.98 -8.53 0.23
N VAL A 40 -10.39 -9.67 0.59
CA VAL A 40 -9.66 -10.55 -0.34
C VAL A 40 -10.27 -11.93 -0.26
N GLY A 41 -10.92 -12.39 -1.34
CA GLY A 41 -11.57 -13.71 -1.37
C GLY A 41 -12.60 -13.91 -0.25
N GLY A 42 -13.32 -12.86 0.13
CA GLY A 42 -14.33 -12.89 1.22
C GLY A 42 -13.78 -12.70 2.64
N ARG A 43 -12.46 -12.57 2.83
CA ARG A 43 -11.86 -12.27 4.13
C ARG A 43 -11.53 -10.79 4.24
N GLN A 44 -11.90 -10.17 5.37
CA GLN A 44 -11.66 -8.76 5.65
C GLN A 44 -10.27 -8.53 6.27
N TYR A 45 -9.64 -7.42 5.87
CA TYR A 45 -8.37 -6.96 6.43
C TYR A 45 -8.46 -5.45 6.67
N ALA A 46 -8.25 -5.02 7.92
CA ALA A 46 -8.24 -3.62 8.29
C ALA A 46 -6.92 -2.96 7.88
N PHE A 47 -7.00 -1.79 7.23
CA PHE A 47 -5.84 -0.96 6.89
C PHE A 47 -5.12 -0.51 8.16
N LYS A 48 -3.79 -0.58 8.13
CA LYS A 48 -2.92 -0.18 9.23
C LYS A 48 -2.09 1.04 8.88
N GLN A 49 -1.38 0.96 7.76
CA GLN A 49 -0.60 2.07 7.24
C GLN A 49 -0.35 1.90 5.75
N MET A 50 0.07 2.99 5.12
CA MET A 50 0.72 3.01 3.83
C MET A 50 2.14 3.53 4.02
N HIS A 51 3.11 2.93 3.33
CA HIS A 51 4.46 3.46 3.23
C HIS A 51 4.99 3.27 1.81
N PHE A 52 6.20 3.75 1.56
CA PHE A 52 6.82 3.64 0.24
C PHE A 52 8.28 3.22 0.31
N HIS A 53 8.75 2.68 -0.81
CA HIS A 53 10.14 2.38 -1.10
C HIS A 53 10.52 3.06 -2.41
N ALA A 54 11.73 3.62 -2.47
CA ALA A 54 12.29 4.21 -3.68
C ALA A 54 13.76 3.77 -3.83
N PRO A 55 14.13 3.00 -4.87
CA PRO A 55 13.27 2.49 -5.96
C PRO A 55 12.28 1.41 -5.49
N SER A 56 11.41 0.93 -6.40
CA SER A 56 10.49 -0.19 -6.11
C SER A 56 11.23 -1.43 -5.59
N GLU A 57 10.61 -2.20 -4.70
CA GLU A 57 11.19 -3.45 -4.20
C GLU A 57 10.97 -4.58 -5.21
N HIS A 58 9.76 -4.67 -5.77
CA HIS A 58 9.43 -5.59 -6.85
C HIS A 58 10.06 -5.16 -8.16
N THR A 59 10.36 -6.16 -9.00
CA THR A 59 10.77 -5.96 -10.39
C THR A 59 9.74 -6.58 -11.32
N VAL A 60 9.32 -5.85 -12.35
CA VAL A 60 8.52 -6.40 -13.45
C VAL A 60 9.46 -6.65 -14.62
N ASN A 61 9.55 -7.91 -15.07
CA ASN A 61 10.50 -8.33 -16.12
C ASN A 61 11.97 -7.93 -15.84
N GLY A 62 12.38 -7.92 -14.57
CA GLY A 62 13.73 -7.57 -14.15
C GLY A 62 14.02 -6.06 -14.03
N VAL A 63 13.01 -5.20 -14.25
CA VAL A 63 13.14 -3.74 -14.17
C VAL A 63 12.50 -3.23 -12.88
N ARG A 64 13.20 -2.34 -12.16
CA ARG A 64 12.65 -1.58 -11.03
C ARG A 64 11.95 -0.31 -11.51
N HIS A 65 10.87 0.03 -10.83
CA HIS A 65 10.13 1.28 -10.99
C HIS A 65 10.68 2.34 -10.02
N GLU A 66 10.25 3.59 -10.21
CA GLU A 66 10.71 4.77 -9.50
C GLU A 66 10.41 4.71 -8.00
N ALA A 67 9.23 4.19 -7.66
CA ALA A 67 8.86 3.87 -6.29
C ALA A 67 7.84 2.72 -6.25
N GLU A 68 7.59 2.24 -5.05
CA GLU A 68 6.51 1.29 -4.75
C GLU A 68 5.83 1.67 -3.44
N PHE A 69 4.50 1.70 -3.46
CA PHE A 69 3.67 1.96 -2.29
C PHE A 69 3.12 0.65 -1.75
N HIS A 70 3.26 0.45 -0.44
CA HIS A 70 2.73 -0.70 0.28
C HIS A 70 1.59 -0.26 1.19
N PHE A 71 0.40 -0.79 0.94
CA PHE A 71 -0.76 -0.63 1.82
C PHE A 71 -0.85 -1.89 2.69
N VAL A 72 -0.54 -1.74 3.98
CA VAL A 72 -0.47 -2.85 4.94
C VAL A 72 -1.82 -3.03 5.63
N HIS A 73 -2.30 -4.27 5.65
CA HIS A 73 -3.57 -4.64 6.26
C HIS A 73 -3.43 -5.85 7.15
N GLN A 74 -4.34 -5.98 8.12
CA GLN A 74 -4.39 -7.10 9.05
C GLN A 74 -5.82 -7.55 9.30
N ALA A 75 -6.06 -8.86 9.24
CA ALA A 75 -7.30 -9.51 9.64
C ALA A 75 -7.37 -9.71 11.17
N ASP A 76 -8.56 -10.00 11.69
CA ASP A 76 -8.80 -10.13 13.14
C ASP A 76 -8.00 -11.26 13.81
N ASP A 77 -7.63 -12.30 13.05
CA ASP A 77 -6.78 -13.41 13.49
C ASP A 77 -5.27 -13.12 13.38
N GLY A 78 -4.90 -11.88 13.01
CA GLY A 78 -3.52 -11.43 12.85
C GLY A 78 -2.92 -11.64 11.46
N GLY A 79 -3.62 -12.30 10.53
CA GLY A 79 -3.12 -12.53 9.18
C GLY A 79 -2.93 -11.23 8.39
N LEU A 80 -1.80 -11.12 7.69
CA LEU A 80 -1.41 -9.90 6.97
C LEU A 80 -1.72 -9.99 5.48
N ALA A 81 -2.11 -8.85 4.91
CA ALA A 81 -2.21 -8.65 3.46
C ALA A 81 -1.60 -7.30 3.08
N VAL A 82 -0.79 -7.29 2.01
CA VAL A 82 -0.18 -6.06 1.48
C VAL A 82 -0.62 -5.88 0.04
N VAL A 83 -1.16 -4.70 -0.27
CA VAL A 83 -1.36 -4.26 -1.66
C VAL A 83 -0.15 -3.44 -2.06
N GLY A 84 0.57 -3.91 -3.08
CA GLY A 84 1.70 -3.22 -3.68
C GLY A 84 1.26 -2.45 -4.92
N ILE A 85 1.64 -1.19 -5.03
CA ILE A 85 1.37 -0.35 -6.21
C ILE A 85 2.68 0.28 -6.67
N LEU A 86 3.11 -0.08 -7.88
CA LEU A 86 4.30 0.51 -8.50
C LEU A 86 4.00 1.93 -8.96
N ALA A 87 4.96 2.83 -8.82
CA ALA A 87 4.84 4.22 -9.26
C ALA A 87 5.76 4.47 -10.46
N THR A 88 5.25 5.14 -11.48
CA THR A 88 6.00 5.52 -12.68
C THR A 88 6.11 7.02 -12.86
N ALA A 89 7.22 7.53 -13.41
CA ALA A 89 7.35 8.95 -13.68
C ALA A 89 6.29 9.39 -14.73
N GLY A 90 5.50 10.40 -14.38
CA GLY A 90 4.38 10.83 -15.21
C GLY A 90 3.71 12.12 -14.75
N ALA A 91 2.43 12.26 -15.09
CA ALA A 91 1.63 13.39 -14.65
C ALA A 91 1.42 13.34 -13.12
N ALA A 92 1.49 14.49 -12.46
CA ALA A 92 1.21 14.56 -11.03
C ALA A 92 -0.24 14.15 -10.74
N ASN A 93 -0.43 13.22 -9.81
CA ASN A 93 -1.74 12.90 -9.25
C ASN A 93 -1.89 13.64 -7.91
N ALA A 94 -2.75 14.66 -7.89
CA ALA A 94 -2.98 15.53 -6.73
C ALA A 94 -3.52 14.78 -5.50
N ALA A 95 -4.07 13.57 -5.66
CA ALA A 95 -4.48 12.75 -4.52
C ALA A 95 -3.31 12.34 -3.63
N TRP A 96 -2.09 12.30 -4.16
CA TRP A 96 -0.87 11.98 -3.40
C TRP A 96 -0.27 13.19 -2.66
N THR A 97 -0.67 14.41 -2.99
CA THR A 97 -0.13 15.64 -2.39
C THR A 97 -0.18 15.65 -0.86
N PRO A 98 -1.29 15.26 -0.19
CA PRO A 98 -1.33 15.16 1.27
C PRO A 98 -0.22 14.30 1.86
N PHE A 99 0.15 13.21 1.17
CA PHE A 99 1.26 12.35 1.58
C PHE A 99 2.61 12.98 1.26
N THR A 100 2.84 13.35 -0.01
CA THR A 100 4.17 13.80 -0.46
C THR A 100 4.61 15.09 0.22
N ASP A 101 3.69 16.03 0.48
CA ASP A 101 4.01 17.30 1.14
C ASP A 101 4.23 17.12 2.65
N GLY A 102 3.62 16.08 3.25
CA GLY A 102 3.77 15.75 4.66
C GLY A 102 5.07 14.99 4.97
N VAL A 103 5.66 14.29 4.00
CA VAL A 103 6.89 13.50 4.19
C VAL A 103 8.05 14.35 4.76
N PRO A 104 8.42 15.52 4.18
CA PRO A 104 9.49 16.35 4.75
C PRO A 104 9.17 16.86 6.16
N ALA A 105 7.90 17.12 6.48
CA ALA A 105 7.48 17.62 7.78
C ALA A 105 7.50 16.54 8.87
N ALA A 106 7.35 15.27 8.50
CA ALA A 106 7.43 14.14 9.41
C ALA A 106 8.87 13.74 9.77
N ALA A 107 9.88 14.29 9.06
CA ALA A 107 11.28 13.96 9.23
C ALA A 107 11.72 14.13 10.70
N GLY A 108 12.48 13.16 11.21
CA GLY A 108 12.91 13.14 12.61
C GLY A 108 11.87 12.56 13.58
N GLY A 109 10.83 11.91 13.05
CA GLY A 109 9.87 11.12 13.81
C GLY A 109 8.72 11.89 14.44
N GLN A 110 8.48 13.11 13.95
CA GLN A 110 7.30 13.85 14.36
C GLN A 110 6.06 13.31 13.64
N LYS A 111 4.98 13.14 14.41
CA LYS A 111 3.67 12.86 13.85
C LYS A 111 3.06 14.17 13.35
N VAL A 112 2.70 14.22 12.08
CA VAL A 112 2.13 15.40 11.42
C VAL A 112 0.77 15.08 10.80
N ALA A 113 -0.13 16.05 10.79
CA ALA A 113 -1.41 15.89 10.09
C ALA A 113 -1.19 15.97 8.56
N ALA A 114 -1.69 14.97 7.84
CA ALA A 114 -1.72 14.99 6.37
C ALA A 114 -2.96 15.72 5.83
N GLY A 115 -3.96 15.96 6.70
CA GLY A 115 -5.28 16.41 6.28
C GLY A 115 -6.13 15.25 5.74
N VAL A 116 -7.09 15.57 4.88
CA VAL A 116 -8.00 14.58 4.29
C VAL A 116 -7.35 13.96 3.05
N VAL A 117 -7.31 12.63 3.02
CA VAL A 117 -6.80 11.82 1.92
C VAL A 117 -7.95 11.08 1.27
N ASP A 118 -8.13 11.23 -0.04
CA ASP A 118 -9.09 10.46 -0.83
C ASP A 118 -8.47 9.13 -1.26
N PHE A 119 -8.55 8.12 -0.39
CA PHE A 119 -7.93 6.81 -0.63
C PHE A 119 -8.29 6.18 -1.98
N PRO A 120 -9.56 6.13 -2.43
CA PRO A 120 -9.90 5.62 -3.77
C PRO A 120 -9.09 6.25 -4.91
N ALA A 121 -8.73 7.52 -4.82
CA ALA A 121 -7.95 8.24 -5.84
C ALA A 121 -6.44 7.92 -5.82
N LEU A 122 -5.97 7.17 -4.81
CA LEU A 122 -4.61 6.64 -4.75
C LEU A 122 -4.46 5.32 -5.51
N PHE A 123 -5.56 4.63 -5.81
CA PHE A 123 -5.53 3.36 -6.52
C PHE A 123 -5.69 3.57 -8.04
N PRO A 124 -5.05 2.72 -8.86
CA PRO A 124 -5.34 2.67 -10.28
C PRO A 124 -6.79 2.26 -10.56
N ALA A 125 -7.28 2.59 -11.75
CA ALA A 125 -8.65 2.25 -12.15
C ALA A 125 -8.89 0.72 -12.28
N SER A 126 -7.86 -0.05 -12.65
CA SER A 126 -7.89 -1.52 -12.61
C SER A 126 -7.21 -2.04 -11.35
N LEU A 127 -7.85 -3.00 -10.71
CA LEU A 127 -7.31 -3.74 -9.55
C LEU A 127 -6.85 -5.14 -9.93
N ASP A 128 -6.63 -5.40 -11.22
CA ASP A 128 -5.98 -6.62 -11.68
C ASP A 128 -4.59 -6.73 -11.04
N HIS A 129 -4.28 -7.91 -10.53
CA HIS A 129 -3.12 -8.10 -9.68
C HIS A 129 -2.58 -9.52 -9.74
N VAL A 130 -1.29 -9.64 -9.45
CA VAL A 130 -0.66 -10.92 -9.14
C VAL A 130 -0.74 -11.14 -7.63
N ALA A 131 -1.18 -12.33 -7.22
CA ALA A 131 -1.24 -12.73 -5.81
C ALA A 131 -0.23 -13.83 -5.50
N TYR A 132 0.49 -13.70 -4.39
CA TYR A 132 1.38 -14.74 -3.88
C TYR A 132 1.52 -14.62 -2.36
N ASP A 133 1.87 -15.73 -1.71
CA ASP A 133 2.23 -15.71 -0.29
C ASP A 133 3.73 -15.43 -0.16
N GLY A 134 4.07 -14.40 0.61
CA GLY A 134 5.44 -13.93 0.82
C GLY A 134 5.72 -13.57 2.27
N SER A 135 6.63 -12.61 2.47
CA SER A 135 6.99 -12.09 3.79
C SER A 135 6.82 -10.57 3.86
N LEU A 136 6.94 -10.01 5.05
CA LEU A 136 7.29 -8.59 5.18
C LEU A 136 8.66 -8.33 4.53
N THR A 137 8.83 -7.16 3.94
CA THR A 137 10.09 -6.75 3.30
C THR A 137 11.03 -6.02 4.26
N THR A 138 10.54 -5.68 5.45
CA THR A 138 11.34 -5.17 6.58
C THR A 138 11.42 -6.18 7.72
N PRO A 139 12.53 -6.21 8.50
CA PRO A 139 12.66 -7.07 9.67
C PRO A 139 11.46 -6.95 10.62
N PRO A 140 10.92 -8.06 11.15
CA PRO A 140 11.52 -9.40 11.22
C PRO A 140 11.29 -10.30 9.99
N CYS A 141 10.88 -9.76 8.85
CA CYS A 141 10.65 -10.52 7.62
C CYS A 141 9.66 -11.69 7.81
N SER A 142 8.60 -11.46 8.61
CA SER A 142 7.61 -12.49 8.92
C SER A 142 6.99 -13.05 7.65
N GLU A 143 7.04 -14.37 7.49
CA GLU A 143 6.36 -15.11 6.42
C GLU A 143 4.84 -15.17 6.64
N GLY A 144 4.09 -15.57 5.61
CA GLY A 144 2.63 -15.71 5.67
C GLY A 144 1.89 -14.40 5.37
N VAL A 145 2.54 -13.47 4.67
CA VAL A 145 1.92 -12.24 4.19
C VAL A 145 1.34 -12.49 2.81
N ARG A 146 0.05 -12.23 2.63
CA ARG A 146 -0.58 -12.26 1.32
C ARG A 146 -0.23 -10.99 0.55
N TRP A 147 0.53 -11.12 -0.52
CA TRP A 147 0.84 -10.01 -1.41
C TRP A 147 -0.14 -9.94 -2.57
N LEU A 148 -0.52 -8.71 -2.92
CA LEU A 148 -1.41 -8.35 -4.01
C LEU A 148 -0.73 -7.22 -4.79
N LEU A 149 0.13 -7.55 -5.74
CA LEU A 149 0.84 -6.55 -6.54
C LEU A 149 -0.03 -6.16 -7.72
N LEU A 150 -0.50 -4.90 -7.75
CA LEU A 150 -1.34 -4.41 -8.84
C LEU A 150 -0.54 -4.35 -10.14
N GLU A 151 -1.16 -4.77 -11.23
CA GLU A 151 -0.52 -4.79 -12.55
C GLU A 151 -0.46 -3.39 -13.18
N THR A 152 -1.40 -2.52 -12.81
CA THR A 152 -1.44 -1.14 -13.30
C THR A 152 -0.70 -0.22 -12.33
N PRO A 153 0.40 0.44 -12.75
CA PRO A 153 1.10 1.42 -11.92
C PRO A 153 0.32 2.72 -11.78
N VAL A 154 0.75 3.55 -10.83
CA VAL A 154 0.28 4.93 -10.62
C VAL A 154 1.29 5.98 -11.06
#